data_AF-A0A497J6B2-F1
#
_entry.id   AF-A0A497J6B2-F1
#
_cell.length_a   1.000
_cell.length_b   1.000
_cell.length_c   1.000
_cell.angle_alpha   90.00
_cell.angle_beta   90.00
_cell.angle_gamma   90.00
#
_symmetry.space_group_name_H-M   'P 1'
#
loop_
_entity.id
_entity.type
_entity.pdbx_description
1 polymer ?
#
loop_
_entity_poly.entity_id
_entity_poly.type
_entity_poly.pdbx_seq_one_letter_code
_entity_poly.pdbx_strand_id
1 'polypeptide(L)'
;MSEPQDRIDLFEYLVERGHDEKRVESFLKNLKKDGLLELVEKALSARDNLKKFAQTVKQLDPTVFGSEDPASRLELMLQHLLSSMVEDEYYNRKILFNRKMFLSSTIEQYEQRFVKLIEEINNAMQEVSQAAAEALKAKTKNMMEKCSSLLDKMDRLGLEPIGLRDELIRIEKGLKSVISGEITPETLTFYIENLPRLTSRLDELEADCIILFQKKEELEENLGKIKQRFEELEKVSEKASQAGLKLSFIEEYLSWKDVLISRIRDKCKKAGPECYDEAISSAKELEKELSQLLAQSESISSLLEKRIELFKALKEVEEEVPKLDSLIGTSYFSNTVESLKKDLSSVSGIESILESAELDSLVQKAESVLKEIKLLVELSKAIKELEKIPEDSRKSQRVKRQIQKLAEILESDIPLEKKVQDITKRVKELVRGARAMEEVLQDLLRLYPIWRRRILSLVRERGSVSIGELEFVPPRWRKWVVERIVKEVGDITMSGDSLVLAGALTPVGVSIEVARQKAAAFEEVLRGLEEFLGTELSEERRGLEHVKQLINSIEGSSYTGEDSKAMEETLIEVNRTLELLANMLRKRMIR
;
A
#
# COMPACT_ATOMS: atom_id res chain seq x y z
N MET A 1 16.68 -86.97 25.98
CA MET A 1 17.91 -87.40 26.67
C MET A 1 19.06 -86.72 25.95
N SER A 2 19.54 -85.60 26.50
CA SER A 2 20.58 -84.79 25.89
C SER A 2 21.88 -85.07 26.63
N GLU A 3 22.93 -85.46 25.90
CA GLU A 3 24.28 -85.60 26.46
C GLU A 3 24.75 -84.25 27.05
N PRO A 4 25.50 -84.23 28.17
CA PRO A 4 25.99 -82.99 28.73
C PRO A 4 27.15 -82.45 27.88
N GLN A 5 26.86 -81.41 27.10
CA GLN A 5 27.72 -80.84 26.06
C GLN A 5 28.89 -79.98 26.58
N ASP A 6 29.29 -80.02 27.86
CA ASP A 6 30.50 -79.35 28.36
C ASP A 6 30.83 -79.94 29.75
N ARG A 7 31.43 -81.15 29.81
CA ARG A 7 32.08 -81.57 31.06
C ARG A 7 33.40 -80.83 31.14
N ILE A 8 33.45 -79.83 32.02
CA ILE A 8 34.69 -79.17 32.42
C ILE A 8 35.65 -80.26 32.92
N ASP A 9 36.82 -80.38 32.29
CA ASP A 9 37.84 -81.31 32.77
C ASP A 9 38.41 -80.75 34.08
N LEU A 10 37.86 -81.22 35.20
CA LEU A 10 38.28 -80.82 36.54
C LEU A 10 39.77 -81.10 36.78
N PHE A 11 40.35 -82.08 36.06
CA PHE A 11 41.78 -82.35 36.11
C PHE A 11 42.55 -81.17 35.52
N GLU A 12 42.25 -80.80 34.28
CA GLU A 12 42.88 -79.68 33.57
C GLU A 12 42.69 -78.37 34.34
N TYR A 13 41.47 -78.10 34.83
CA TYR A 13 41.13 -76.92 35.62
C TYR A 13 42.00 -76.74 36.88
N LEU A 14 42.31 -77.83 37.60
CA LEU A 14 43.13 -77.77 38.81
C LEU A 14 44.63 -77.69 38.49
N VAL A 15 45.08 -78.36 37.43
CA VAL A 15 46.48 -78.32 36.97
C VAL A 15 46.84 -76.93 36.44
N GLU A 16 45.99 -76.30 35.63
CA GLU A 16 46.17 -74.92 35.15
C GLU A 16 46.26 -73.88 36.29
N ARG A 17 45.70 -74.22 37.46
CA ARG A 17 45.72 -73.39 38.67
C ARG A 17 46.94 -73.65 39.56
N GLY A 18 47.88 -74.49 39.12
CA GLY A 18 49.18 -74.70 39.78
C GLY A 18 49.24 -75.88 40.75
N HIS A 19 48.26 -76.78 40.74
CA HIS A 19 48.28 -78.00 41.57
C HIS A 19 49.07 -79.14 40.90
N ASP A 20 49.83 -79.91 41.68
CA ASP A 20 50.61 -81.06 41.19
C ASP A 20 49.71 -82.17 40.62
N GLU A 21 50.02 -82.65 39.40
CA GLU A 21 49.22 -83.63 38.66
C GLU A 21 48.92 -84.90 39.49
N LYS A 22 49.92 -85.46 40.18
CA LYS A 22 49.73 -86.69 40.99
C LYS A 22 48.83 -86.45 42.18
N ARG A 23 48.87 -85.24 42.76
CA ARG A 23 47.99 -84.83 43.85
C ARG A 23 46.55 -84.66 43.35
N VAL A 24 46.36 -84.05 42.18
CA VAL A 24 45.05 -83.88 41.53
C VAL A 24 44.43 -85.24 41.18
N GLU A 25 45.19 -86.18 40.58
CA GLU A 25 44.69 -87.54 40.28
C GLU A 25 44.18 -88.26 41.54
N SER A 26 44.94 -88.16 42.63
CA SER A 26 44.56 -88.75 43.91
C SER A 26 43.29 -88.09 44.49
N PHE A 27 43.20 -86.76 44.38
CA PHE A 27 42.06 -85.98 44.84
C PHE A 27 40.77 -86.32 44.08
N LEU A 28 40.82 -86.40 42.74
CA LEU A 28 39.68 -86.78 41.91
C LEU A 28 39.17 -88.19 42.23
N LYS A 29 40.10 -89.13 42.48
CA LYS A 29 39.76 -90.48 42.91
C LYS A 29 39.06 -90.51 44.26
N ASN A 30 39.43 -89.61 45.18
CA ASN A 30 38.78 -89.45 46.48
C ASN A 30 37.38 -88.82 46.33
N LEU A 31 37.24 -87.71 45.59
CA LEU A 31 35.94 -87.08 45.29
C LEU A 31 34.92 -88.07 44.71
N LYS A 32 35.38 -88.93 43.78
CA LYS A 32 34.53 -89.96 43.17
C LYS A 32 34.10 -91.04 44.17
N LYS A 33 35.00 -91.49 45.05
CA LYS A 33 34.70 -92.49 46.09
C LYS A 33 33.76 -91.95 47.16
N ASP A 34 33.92 -90.67 47.48
CA ASP A 34 33.19 -90.01 48.57
C ASP A 34 31.83 -89.46 48.09
N GLY A 35 31.58 -89.42 46.77
CA GLY A 35 30.30 -89.00 46.17
C GLY A 35 30.19 -87.50 45.91
N LEU A 36 31.27 -86.74 46.10
CA LEU A 36 31.30 -85.28 45.98
C LEU A 36 31.57 -84.80 44.55
N LEU A 37 32.08 -85.66 43.66
CA LEU A 37 32.46 -85.27 42.30
C LEU A 37 31.28 -84.63 41.52
N GLU A 38 30.08 -85.20 41.62
CA GLU A 38 28.89 -84.66 40.92
C GLU A 38 28.50 -83.27 41.43
N LEU A 39 28.69 -82.99 42.72
CA LEU A 39 28.42 -81.67 43.30
C LEU A 39 29.44 -80.63 42.83
N VAL A 40 30.71 -81.02 42.71
CA VAL A 40 31.77 -80.17 42.16
C VAL A 40 31.49 -79.84 40.70
N GLU A 41 31.15 -80.85 39.88
CA GLU A 41 30.79 -80.66 38.47
C GLU A 41 29.54 -79.76 38.32
N LYS A 42 28.53 -79.93 39.18
CA LYS A 42 27.35 -79.04 39.23
C LYS A 42 27.70 -77.60 39.60
N ALA A 43 28.55 -77.38 40.59
CA ALA A 43 28.98 -76.04 41.00
C ALA A 43 29.77 -75.33 39.88
N LEU A 44 30.66 -76.05 39.20
CA LEU A 44 31.41 -75.52 38.06
C LEU A 44 30.51 -75.18 36.87
N SER A 45 29.57 -76.07 36.53
CA SER A 45 28.59 -75.82 35.46
C SER A 45 27.68 -74.62 35.77
N ALA A 46 27.18 -74.52 37.02
CA ALA A 46 26.36 -73.38 37.45
C ALA A 46 27.14 -72.06 37.37
N ARG A 47 28.43 -72.07 37.73
CA ARG A 47 29.32 -70.90 37.62
C ARG A 47 29.53 -70.48 36.17
N ASP A 48 29.80 -71.41 35.27
CA ASP A 48 30.01 -71.08 33.85
C ASP A 48 28.74 -70.57 33.19
N ASN A 49 27.57 -71.10 33.56
CA ASN A 49 26.29 -70.57 33.13
C ASN A 49 26.07 -69.13 33.62
N LEU A 50 26.36 -68.85 34.90
CA LEU A 50 26.27 -67.49 35.46
C LEU A 50 27.23 -66.53 34.74
N LYS A 51 28.45 -66.97 34.44
CA LYS A 51 29.46 -66.16 33.73
C LYS A 51 29.04 -65.85 32.30
N LYS A 52 28.58 -66.85 31.54
CA LYS A 52 28.05 -66.68 30.17
C LYS A 52 26.85 -65.73 30.17
N PHE A 53 25.90 -65.95 31.08
CA PHE A 53 24.72 -65.09 31.19
C PHE A 53 25.06 -63.65 31.58
N ALA A 54 25.97 -63.47 32.55
CA ALA A 54 26.41 -62.14 32.97
C ALA A 54 27.10 -61.36 31.83
N GLN A 55 27.86 -62.04 30.97
CA GLN A 55 28.44 -61.42 29.77
C GLN A 55 27.37 -60.93 28.80
N THR A 56 26.30 -61.71 28.57
CA THR A 56 25.16 -61.29 27.74
C THR A 56 24.45 -60.08 28.34
N VAL A 57 24.20 -60.07 29.65
CA VAL A 57 23.53 -58.96 30.34
C VAL A 57 24.37 -57.67 30.31
N LYS A 58 25.70 -57.75 30.37
CA LYS A 58 26.58 -56.58 30.21
C LYS A 58 26.42 -55.87 28.86
N GLN A 59 25.97 -56.57 27.82
CA GLN A 59 25.67 -55.96 26.52
C GLN A 59 24.37 -55.14 26.55
N LEU A 60 23.43 -55.50 27.44
CA LEU A 60 22.16 -54.80 27.62
C LEU A 60 22.36 -53.52 28.44
N ASP A 61 22.97 -53.65 29.61
CA ASP A 61 23.27 -52.56 30.53
C ASP A 61 24.53 -52.87 31.36
N PRO A 62 25.63 -52.11 31.17
CA PRO A 62 26.88 -52.33 31.89
C PRO A 62 26.78 -52.01 33.39
N THR A 63 25.75 -51.30 33.83
CA THR A 63 25.56 -50.88 35.23
C THR A 63 24.89 -51.92 36.12
N VAL A 64 24.33 -52.99 35.53
CA VAL A 64 23.60 -54.08 36.24
C VAL A 64 24.46 -54.77 37.31
N PHE A 65 25.79 -54.79 37.16
CA PHE A 65 26.70 -55.49 38.06
C PHE A 65 27.45 -54.61 39.06
N GLY A 66 27.17 -53.30 39.13
CA GLY A 66 27.86 -52.39 40.08
C GLY A 66 29.39 -52.45 39.97
N SER A 67 30.09 -52.41 41.13
CA SER A 67 31.57 -52.44 41.22
C SER A 67 32.18 -53.84 41.37
N GLU A 68 31.40 -54.86 41.73
CA GLU A 68 31.87 -56.24 41.91
C GLU A 68 30.98 -57.22 41.13
N ASP A 69 31.58 -57.93 40.17
CA ASP A 69 30.89 -58.95 39.39
C ASP A 69 30.60 -60.19 40.27
N PRO A 70 29.33 -60.52 40.55
CA PRO A 70 28.96 -61.64 41.41
C PRO A 70 29.50 -62.97 40.88
N ALA A 71 29.65 -63.11 39.56
CA ALA A 71 30.27 -64.30 38.96
C ALA A 71 31.76 -64.40 39.32
N SER A 72 32.47 -63.28 39.39
CA SER A 72 33.90 -63.24 39.74
C SER A 72 34.14 -63.54 41.22
N ARG A 73 33.29 -63.00 42.11
CA ARG A 73 33.33 -63.30 43.56
C ARG A 73 33.07 -64.79 43.85
N LEU A 74 32.01 -65.34 43.26
CA LEU A 74 31.65 -66.75 43.44
C LEU A 74 32.65 -67.69 42.76
N GLU A 75 33.25 -67.25 41.65
CA GLU A 75 34.38 -67.93 41.03
C GLU A 75 35.51 -68.07 42.05
N LEU A 76 35.99 -66.98 42.66
CA LEU A 76 37.05 -67.00 43.69
C LEU A 76 36.73 -67.92 44.88
N MET A 77 35.48 -67.92 45.36
CA MET A 77 35.05 -68.81 46.45
C MET A 77 35.13 -70.29 46.05
N LEU A 78 34.71 -70.63 44.84
CA LEU A 78 34.84 -71.99 44.30
C LEU A 78 36.31 -72.40 44.15
N GLN A 79 37.17 -71.51 43.66
CA GLN A 79 38.60 -71.79 43.54
C GLN A 79 39.22 -72.05 44.91
N HIS A 80 38.93 -71.19 45.89
CA HIS A 80 39.48 -71.33 47.24
C HIS A 80 39.02 -72.62 47.91
N LEU A 81 37.73 -72.98 47.77
CA LEU A 81 37.19 -74.23 48.30
C LEU A 81 37.89 -75.44 47.68
N LEU A 82 38.02 -75.49 46.35
CA LEU A 82 38.68 -76.59 45.65
C LEU A 82 40.18 -76.69 45.99
N SER A 83 40.91 -75.57 45.98
CA SER A 83 42.32 -75.55 46.37
C SER A 83 42.53 -76.00 47.81
N SER A 84 41.68 -75.53 48.75
CA SER A 84 41.75 -75.95 50.15
C SER A 84 41.50 -77.45 50.32
N MET A 85 40.64 -78.04 49.49
CA MET A 85 40.35 -79.48 49.50
C MET A 85 41.46 -80.32 48.88
N VAL A 86 42.14 -79.82 47.85
CA VAL A 86 43.33 -80.47 47.27
C VAL A 86 44.49 -80.45 48.28
N GLU A 87 44.60 -79.36 49.04
CA GLU A 87 45.63 -79.15 50.05
C GLU A 87 45.36 -79.86 51.38
N ASP A 88 44.10 -80.22 51.69
CA ASP A 88 43.74 -80.92 52.92
C ASP A 88 44.39 -82.32 53.00
N GLU A 89 45.44 -82.40 53.82
CA GLU A 89 46.18 -83.64 54.07
C GLU A 89 45.35 -84.70 54.79
N TYR A 90 44.34 -84.30 55.57
CA TYR A 90 43.46 -85.21 56.31
C TYR A 90 42.45 -85.86 55.37
N TYR A 91 41.81 -85.07 54.49
CA TYR A 91 40.91 -85.59 53.47
C TYR A 91 41.65 -86.46 52.44
N ASN A 92 42.87 -86.10 52.03
CA ASN A 92 43.60 -86.77 50.94
C ASN A 92 44.47 -87.97 51.36
N ARG A 93 44.39 -88.48 52.60
CA ARG A 93 45.21 -89.63 53.03
C ARG A 93 44.97 -90.88 52.18
N LYS A 94 46.07 -91.51 51.72
CA LYS A 94 46.09 -92.61 50.73
C LYS A 94 45.45 -93.93 51.17
N ILE A 95 45.19 -94.16 52.47
CA ILE A 95 44.80 -95.47 52.98
C ILE A 95 43.71 -95.34 54.05
N LEU A 96 42.46 -95.47 53.64
CA LEU A 96 41.31 -95.73 54.51
C LEU A 96 40.40 -96.72 53.75
N PHE A 97 40.38 -98.00 54.16
CA PHE A 97 39.52 -99.01 53.52
C PHE A 97 38.01 -98.74 53.71
N ASN A 98 37.65 -97.87 54.68
CA ASN A 98 36.28 -97.36 54.93
C ASN A 98 36.27 -95.82 55.09
N ARG A 99 36.67 -95.06 54.05
CA ARG A 99 36.71 -93.58 54.06
C ARG A 99 35.45 -92.91 54.63
N LYS A 100 34.26 -93.36 54.20
CA LYS A 100 32.97 -92.83 54.68
C LYS A 100 32.75 -92.98 56.19
N MET A 101 33.40 -93.92 56.87
CA MET A 101 33.26 -94.11 58.32
C MET A 101 34.20 -93.19 59.12
N PHE A 102 35.40 -92.91 58.62
CA PHE A 102 36.42 -92.11 59.32
C PHE A 102 36.38 -90.63 58.96
N LEU A 103 35.89 -90.30 57.77
CA LEU A 103 35.81 -88.93 57.24
C LEU A 103 34.37 -88.45 57.08
N SER A 104 33.37 -89.13 57.66
CA SER A 104 31.94 -88.77 57.52
C SER A 104 31.69 -87.29 57.79
N SER A 105 32.19 -86.78 58.93
CA SER A 105 32.07 -85.37 59.32
C SER A 105 32.75 -84.41 58.33
N THR A 106 33.95 -84.75 57.82
CA THR A 106 34.67 -83.92 56.85
C THR A 106 34.03 -83.92 55.47
N ILE A 107 33.55 -85.08 55.01
CA ILE A 107 32.82 -85.23 53.74
C ILE A 107 31.51 -84.44 53.81
N GLU A 108 30.76 -84.57 54.90
CA GLU A 108 29.50 -83.84 55.12
C GLU A 108 29.74 -82.31 55.20
N GLN A 109 30.83 -81.86 55.82
CA GLN A 109 31.21 -80.45 55.81
C GLN A 109 31.52 -79.92 54.41
N TYR A 110 32.25 -80.67 53.58
CA TYR A 110 32.51 -80.26 52.20
C TYR A 110 31.25 -80.31 51.33
N GLU A 111 30.40 -81.32 51.52
CA GLU A 111 29.10 -81.42 50.88
C GLU A 111 28.24 -80.18 51.17
N GLN A 112 28.09 -79.80 52.45
CA GLN A 112 27.34 -78.61 52.85
C GLN A 112 27.94 -77.33 52.26
N ARG A 113 29.27 -77.20 52.18
CA ARG A 113 29.92 -76.04 51.56
C ARG A 113 29.64 -75.94 50.07
N PHE A 114 29.66 -77.05 49.32
CA PHE A 114 29.29 -77.04 47.90
C PHE A 114 27.80 -76.78 47.69
N VAL A 115 26.92 -77.38 48.49
CA VAL A 115 25.47 -77.13 48.42
C VAL A 115 25.18 -75.63 48.65
N LYS A 116 25.78 -75.04 49.68
CA LYS A 116 25.65 -73.60 49.97
C LYS A 116 26.20 -72.74 48.83
N LEU A 117 27.33 -73.10 48.24
CA LEU A 117 27.91 -72.37 47.12
C LEU A 117 27.03 -72.45 45.86
N ILE A 118 26.44 -73.62 45.57
CA ILE A 118 25.47 -73.79 44.47
C ILE A 118 24.24 -72.93 44.72
N GLU A 119 23.73 -72.88 45.96
CA GLU A 119 22.62 -72.01 46.35
C GLU A 119 22.97 -70.53 46.16
N GLU A 120 24.17 -70.10 46.57
CA GLU A 120 24.66 -68.73 46.34
C GLU A 120 24.81 -68.39 44.86
N ILE A 121 25.26 -69.33 44.01
CA ILE A 121 25.32 -69.16 42.55
C ILE A 121 23.93 -69.03 41.95
N ASN A 122 22.97 -69.85 42.38
CA ASN A 122 21.59 -69.80 41.89
C ASN A 122 20.88 -68.51 42.33
N ASN A 123 21.11 -68.05 43.56
CA ASN A 123 20.59 -66.76 44.04
C ASN A 123 21.17 -65.60 43.23
N ALA A 124 22.48 -65.61 42.98
CA ALA A 124 23.11 -64.62 42.10
C ALA A 124 22.55 -64.67 40.68
N MET A 125 22.28 -65.86 40.12
CA MET A 125 21.61 -66.00 38.82
C MET A 125 20.21 -65.36 38.81
N GLN A 126 19.43 -65.55 39.88
CA GLN A 126 18.10 -64.94 40.00
C GLN A 126 18.18 -63.41 40.11
N GLU A 127 19.07 -62.88 40.94
CA GLU A 127 19.27 -61.43 41.09
C GLU A 127 19.68 -60.78 39.76
N VAL A 128 20.65 -61.38 39.06
CA VAL A 128 21.11 -60.91 37.75
C VAL A 128 20.01 -61.01 36.70
N SER A 129 19.22 -62.08 36.71
CA SER A 129 18.09 -62.25 35.80
C SER A 129 16.99 -61.21 36.04
N GLN A 130 16.69 -60.90 37.30
CA GLN A 130 15.71 -59.89 37.65
C GLN A 130 16.17 -58.49 37.22
N ALA A 131 17.40 -58.12 37.52
CA ALA A 131 17.96 -56.83 37.10
C ALA A 131 18.03 -56.71 35.56
N ALA A 132 18.41 -57.78 34.86
CA ALA A 132 18.39 -57.82 33.40
C ALA A 132 16.97 -57.68 32.83
N ALA A 133 15.97 -58.32 33.43
CA ALA A 133 14.58 -58.19 33.03
C ALA A 133 14.06 -56.75 33.24
N GLU A 134 14.40 -56.10 34.34
CA GLU A 134 14.05 -54.70 34.60
C GLU A 134 14.71 -53.75 33.58
N ALA A 135 16.00 -53.92 33.31
CA ALA A 135 16.73 -53.14 32.31
C ALA A 135 16.16 -53.34 30.90
N LEU A 136 15.83 -54.59 30.53
CA LEU A 136 15.22 -54.92 29.24
C LEU A 136 13.86 -54.23 29.12
N LYS A 137 12.98 -54.37 30.14
CA LYS A 137 11.66 -53.74 30.15
C LYS A 137 11.76 -52.22 30.03
N ALA A 138 12.73 -51.59 30.70
CA ALA A 138 12.97 -50.15 30.60
C ALA A 138 13.35 -49.72 29.16
N LYS A 139 14.29 -50.44 28.52
CA LYS A 139 14.73 -50.15 27.15
C LYS A 139 13.62 -50.42 26.12
N THR A 140 12.91 -51.53 26.25
CA THR A 140 11.74 -51.87 25.43
C THR A 140 10.62 -50.84 25.59
N LYS A 141 10.41 -50.29 26.80
CA LYS A 141 9.42 -49.24 27.05
C LYS A 141 9.75 -47.95 26.31
N ASN A 142 11.01 -47.51 26.36
CA ASN A 142 11.47 -46.34 25.60
C ASN A 142 11.23 -46.52 24.09
N MET A 143 11.59 -47.69 23.55
CA MET A 143 11.32 -48.02 22.14
C MET A 143 9.83 -48.01 21.81
N MET A 144 8.98 -48.49 22.72
CA MET A 144 7.52 -48.46 22.53
C MET A 144 7.00 -47.02 22.50
N GLU A 145 7.41 -46.18 23.45
CA GLU A 145 7.02 -44.77 23.50
C GLU A 145 7.44 -44.03 22.21
N LYS A 146 8.63 -44.35 21.68
CA LYS A 146 9.09 -43.86 20.38
C LYS A 146 8.14 -44.28 19.25
N CYS A 147 7.79 -45.57 19.14
CA CYS A 147 6.80 -46.05 18.15
C CYS A 147 5.44 -45.34 18.30
N SER A 148 4.90 -45.26 19.51
CA SER A 148 3.60 -44.61 19.77
C SER A 148 3.63 -43.14 19.39
N SER A 149 4.72 -42.42 19.68
CA SER A 149 4.88 -41.02 19.30
C SER A 149 4.90 -40.80 17.78
N LEU A 150 5.52 -41.71 17.03
CA LEU A 150 5.53 -41.66 15.57
C LEU A 150 4.14 -41.93 15.01
N LEU A 151 3.44 -42.96 15.51
CA LEU A 151 2.07 -43.28 15.10
C LEU A 151 1.10 -42.14 15.40
N ASP A 152 1.19 -41.53 16.59
CA ASP A 152 0.39 -40.36 16.97
C ASP A 152 0.64 -39.17 16.02
N LYS A 153 1.91 -38.93 15.65
CA LYS A 153 2.24 -37.87 14.70
C LYS A 153 1.70 -38.18 13.29
N MET A 154 1.75 -39.45 12.85
CA MET A 154 1.13 -39.88 11.60
C MET A 154 -0.38 -39.63 11.59
N ASP A 155 -1.07 -39.92 12.69
CA ASP A 155 -2.52 -39.70 12.82
C ASP A 155 -2.89 -38.22 12.79
N ARG A 156 -2.14 -37.37 13.49
CA ARG A 156 -2.35 -35.91 13.45
C ARG A 156 -2.18 -35.33 12.04
N LEU A 157 -1.26 -35.90 11.26
CA LEU A 157 -1.01 -35.49 9.87
C LEU A 157 -1.91 -36.21 8.85
N GLY A 158 -2.77 -37.14 9.30
CA GLY A 158 -3.67 -37.92 8.46
C GLY A 158 -2.95 -38.88 7.50
N LEU A 159 -1.78 -39.38 7.89
CA LEU A 159 -0.91 -40.24 7.07
C LEU A 159 -1.27 -41.72 7.25
N GLU A 160 -1.44 -42.44 6.14
CA GLU A 160 -1.73 -43.88 6.10
C GLU A 160 -0.77 -44.63 5.13
N PRO A 161 0.56 -44.42 5.21
CA PRO A 161 1.50 -45.08 4.31
C PRO A 161 1.45 -46.60 4.53
N ILE A 162 1.09 -47.31 3.46
CA ILE A 162 0.99 -48.77 3.46
C ILE A 162 2.39 -49.36 3.72
N GLY A 163 2.50 -50.34 4.62
CA GLY A 163 3.76 -50.96 5.00
C GLY A 163 4.44 -50.29 6.19
N LEU A 164 4.80 -49.01 6.10
CA LEU A 164 5.50 -48.28 7.18
C LEU A 164 4.67 -48.26 8.47
N ARG A 165 3.39 -47.92 8.35
CA ARG A 165 2.47 -47.87 9.50
C ARG A 165 2.22 -49.26 10.09
N ASP A 166 2.04 -50.27 9.24
CA ASP A 166 1.78 -51.64 9.66
C ASP A 166 2.98 -52.24 10.41
N GLU A 167 4.19 -51.91 9.97
CA GLU A 167 5.43 -52.35 10.60
C GLU A 167 5.60 -51.72 11.99
N LEU A 168 5.37 -50.40 12.13
CA LEU A 168 5.41 -49.72 13.44
C LEU A 168 4.38 -50.31 14.42
N ILE A 169 3.14 -50.56 13.98
CA ILE A 169 2.11 -51.18 14.82
C ILE A 169 2.53 -52.60 15.24
N ARG A 170 3.14 -53.37 14.33
CA ARG A 170 3.63 -54.72 14.64
C ARG A 170 4.75 -54.68 15.68
N ILE A 171 5.71 -53.76 15.53
CA ILE A 171 6.81 -53.57 16.48
C ILE A 171 6.25 -53.13 17.85
N GLU A 172 5.39 -52.12 17.89
CA GLU A 172 4.76 -51.63 19.13
C GLU A 172 4.04 -52.75 19.89
N LYS A 173 3.24 -53.58 19.20
CA LYS A 173 2.58 -54.75 19.80
C LYS A 173 3.57 -55.77 20.35
N GLY A 174 4.65 -56.04 19.61
CA GLY A 174 5.73 -56.93 20.06
C GLY A 174 6.41 -56.42 21.31
N LEU A 175 6.79 -55.14 21.34
CA LEU A 175 7.40 -54.48 22.50
C LEU A 175 6.47 -54.49 23.72
N LYS A 176 5.16 -54.24 23.52
CA LYS A 176 4.15 -54.31 24.58
C LYS A 176 4.07 -55.72 25.21
N SER A 177 4.13 -56.76 24.39
CA SER A 177 4.15 -58.15 24.86
C SER A 177 5.36 -58.46 25.73
N VAL A 178 6.54 -57.93 25.40
CA VAL A 178 7.78 -58.12 26.18
C VAL A 178 7.67 -57.42 27.54
N ILE A 179 7.06 -56.23 27.60
CA ILE A 179 6.90 -55.47 28.85
C ILE A 179 5.93 -56.14 29.81
N SER A 180 4.79 -56.63 29.29
CA SER A 180 3.76 -57.29 30.09
C SER A 180 4.07 -58.76 30.40
N GLY A 181 4.98 -59.38 29.64
CA GLY A 181 5.31 -60.79 29.77
C GLY A 181 6.14 -61.14 31.01
N GLU A 182 6.04 -62.40 31.42
CA GLU A 182 7.03 -63.03 32.29
C GLU A 182 8.31 -63.27 31.50
N ILE A 183 9.43 -62.93 32.11
CA ILE A 183 10.75 -62.98 31.48
C ILE A 183 11.57 -64.04 32.22
N THR A 184 11.87 -65.15 31.55
CA THR A 184 12.74 -66.21 32.08
C THR A 184 14.19 -66.03 31.59
N PRO A 185 15.18 -66.63 32.26
CA PRO A 185 16.58 -66.58 31.83
C PRO A 185 16.82 -67.00 30.37
N GLU A 186 16.10 -68.01 29.88
CA GLU A 186 16.20 -68.48 28.49
C GLU A 186 15.65 -67.46 27.49
N THR A 187 14.53 -66.82 27.84
CA THR A 187 13.93 -65.76 27.00
C THR A 187 14.74 -64.47 27.02
N LEU A 188 15.42 -64.15 28.13
CA LEU A 188 16.29 -62.97 28.26
C LEU A 188 17.40 -62.98 27.24
N THR A 189 18.12 -64.10 27.13
CA THR A 189 19.22 -64.25 26.17
C THR A 189 18.74 -63.97 24.74
N PHE A 190 17.61 -64.58 24.35
CA PHE A 190 17.01 -64.35 23.03
C PHE A 190 16.67 -62.88 22.79
N TYR A 191 16.05 -62.20 23.75
CA TYR A 191 15.67 -60.79 23.59
C TYR A 191 16.89 -59.87 23.54
N ILE A 192 17.89 -60.09 24.39
CA ILE A 192 19.12 -59.26 24.43
C ILE A 192 19.88 -59.36 23.11
N GLU A 193 20.03 -60.57 22.56
CA GLU A 193 20.74 -60.77 21.29
C GLU A 193 20.03 -60.12 20.09
N ASN A 194 18.69 -60.08 20.10
CA ASN A 194 17.90 -59.51 19.00
C ASN A 194 17.62 -58.00 19.16
N LEU A 195 17.84 -57.43 20.35
CA LEU A 195 17.55 -56.03 20.64
C LEU A 195 18.33 -55.04 19.75
N PRO A 196 19.63 -55.21 19.45
CA PRO A 196 20.37 -54.30 18.57
C PRO A 196 19.78 -54.25 17.15
N ARG A 197 19.36 -55.41 16.61
CA ARG A 197 18.73 -55.49 15.29
C ARG A 197 17.39 -54.76 15.28
N LEU A 198 16.58 -54.92 16.32
CA LEU A 198 15.31 -54.21 16.45
C LEU A 198 15.51 -52.70 16.61
N THR A 199 16.56 -52.29 17.34
CA THR A 199 16.91 -50.88 17.53
C THR A 199 17.30 -50.24 16.20
N SER A 200 18.22 -50.85 15.47
CA SER A 200 18.64 -50.39 14.13
C SER A 200 17.44 -50.28 13.17
N ARG A 201 16.53 -51.27 13.18
CA ARG A 201 15.34 -51.21 12.32
C ARG A 201 14.38 -50.10 12.74
N LEU A 202 14.19 -49.86 14.04
CA LEU A 202 13.36 -48.76 14.52
C LEU A 202 13.95 -47.38 14.16
N ASP A 203 15.27 -47.24 14.18
CA ASP A 203 15.94 -46.01 13.80
C ASP A 203 15.83 -45.74 12.28
N GLU A 204 15.89 -46.78 11.45
CA GLU A 204 15.57 -46.67 10.01
C GLU A 204 14.12 -46.21 9.78
N LEU A 205 13.15 -46.84 10.45
CA LEU A 205 11.74 -46.48 10.33
C LEU A 205 11.45 -45.07 10.85
N GLU A 206 12.14 -44.63 11.90
CA GLU A 206 12.08 -43.26 12.38
C GLU A 206 12.58 -42.28 11.32
N ALA A 207 13.74 -42.55 10.70
CA ALA A 207 14.28 -41.70 9.64
C ALA A 207 13.30 -41.56 8.47
N ASP A 208 12.70 -42.67 8.03
CA ASP A 208 11.66 -42.67 6.99
C ASP A 208 10.43 -41.85 7.39
N CYS A 209 9.98 -41.97 8.65
CA CYS A 209 8.88 -41.17 9.19
C CYS A 209 9.20 -39.68 9.21
N ILE A 210 10.41 -39.30 9.64
CA ILE A 210 10.85 -37.91 9.69
C ILE A 210 10.81 -37.29 8.29
N ILE A 211 11.35 -37.98 7.29
CA ILE A 211 11.32 -37.53 5.89
C ILE A 211 9.87 -37.37 5.42
N LEU A 212 9.01 -38.36 5.69
CA LEU A 212 7.60 -38.31 5.32
C LEU A 212 6.87 -37.13 5.98
N PHE A 213 7.11 -36.87 7.26
CA PHE A 213 6.52 -35.74 7.98
C PHE A 213 6.95 -34.40 7.39
N GLN A 214 8.25 -34.23 7.13
CA GLN A 214 8.77 -33.00 6.51
C GLN A 214 8.13 -32.74 5.15
N LYS A 215 8.02 -33.77 4.29
CA LYS A 215 7.38 -33.64 2.99
C LYS A 215 5.88 -33.33 3.08
N LYS A 216 5.17 -33.93 4.05
CA LYS A 216 3.75 -33.63 4.28
C LYS A 216 3.56 -32.19 4.77
N GLU A 217 4.42 -31.72 5.66
CA GLU A 217 4.43 -30.34 6.15
C GLU A 217 4.73 -29.35 5.00
N GLU A 218 5.73 -29.63 4.15
CA GLU A 218 6.02 -28.83 2.94
C GLU A 218 4.82 -28.80 1.98
N LEU A 219 4.14 -29.93 1.77
CA LEU A 219 2.95 -29.97 0.93
C LEU A 219 1.83 -29.08 1.49
N GLU A 220 1.53 -29.17 2.78
CA GLU A 220 0.48 -28.32 3.39
C GLU A 220 0.86 -26.84 3.38
N GLU A 221 2.14 -26.47 3.49
CA GLU A 221 2.60 -25.09 3.32
C GLU A 221 2.30 -24.58 1.89
N ASN A 222 2.63 -25.37 0.87
CA ASN A 222 2.34 -25.00 -0.53
C ASN A 222 0.83 -24.96 -0.81
N LEU A 223 0.04 -25.88 -0.25
CA LEU A 223 -1.42 -25.83 -0.32
C LEU A 223 -1.97 -24.59 0.41
N GLY A 224 -1.32 -24.13 1.48
CA GLY A 224 -1.63 -22.87 2.16
C GLY A 224 -1.46 -21.67 1.22
N LYS A 225 -0.35 -21.62 0.47
CA LYS A 225 -0.11 -20.58 -0.55
C LYS A 225 -1.19 -20.61 -1.63
N ILE A 226 -1.55 -21.79 -2.15
CA ILE A 226 -2.64 -21.95 -3.11
C ILE A 226 -3.98 -21.42 -2.57
N LYS A 227 -4.33 -21.74 -1.32
CA LYS A 227 -5.56 -21.22 -0.68
C LYS A 227 -5.56 -19.70 -0.64
N GLN A 228 -4.44 -19.09 -0.26
CA GLN A 228 -4.30 -17.64 -0.26
C GLN A 228 -4.49 -17.05 -1.67
N ARG A 229 -3.92 -17.66 -2.72
CA ARG A 229 -4.13 -17.21 -4.11
C ARG A 229 -5.60 -17.27 -4.53
N PHE A 230 -6.32 -18.32 -4.15
CA PHE A 230 -7.75 -18.40 -4.41
C PHE A 230 -8.54 -17.32 -3.66
N GLU A 231 -8.19 -16.99 -2.41
CA GLU A 231 -8.82 -15.88 -1.67
C GLU A 231 -8.53 -14.52 -2.32
N GLU A 232 -7.34 -14.32 -2.89
CA GLU A 232 -6.99 -13.12 -3.65
C GLU A 232 -7.82 -13.03 -4.94
N LEU A 233 -7.98 -14.13 -5.68
CA LEU A 233 -8.83 -14.21 -6.87
C LEU A 233 -10.31 -13.96 -6.55
N GLU A 234 -10.81 -14.48 -5.42
CA GLU A 234 -12.17 -14.25 -4.94
C GLU A 234 -12.44 -12.77 -4.71
N LYS A 235 -11.51 -12.05 -4.07
CA LYS A 235 -11.60 -10.58 -3.90
C LYS A 235 -11.62 -9.83 -5.22
N VAL A 236 -10.83 -10.26 -6.21
CA VAL A 236 -10.84 -9.64 -7.55
C VAL A 236 -12.20 -9.87 -8.23
N SER A 237 -12.74 -11.09 -8.14
CA SER A 237 -14.07 -11.43 -8.68
C SER A 237 -15.19 -10.63 -8.01
N GLU A 238 -15.15 -10.47 -6.69
CA GLU A 238 -16.13 -9.67 -5.93
C GLU A 238 -16.08 -8.19 -6.34
N LYS A 239 -14.88 -7.60 -6.45
CA LYS A 239 -14.71 -6.22 -6.91
C LYS A 239 -15.25 -6.02 -8.33
N ALA A 240 -14.96 -6.95 -9.23
CA ALA A 240 -15.48 -6.91 -10.60
C ALA A 240 -17.01 -7.01 -10.61
N SER A 241 -17.58 -7.89 -9.78
CA SER A 241 -19.03 -8.05 -9.64
C SER A 241 -19.71 -6.79 -9.10
N GLN A 242 -19.11 -6.12 -8.11
CA GLN A 242 -19.58 -4.81 -7.61
C GLN A 242 -19.53 -3.73 -8.69
N ALA A 243 -18.56 -3.81 -9.59
CA ALA A 243 -18.46 -2.96 -10.78
C ALA A 243 -19.44 -3.36 -11.91
N GLY A 244 -20.30 -4.36 -11.69
CA GLY A 244 -21.28 -4.84 -12.66
C GLY A 244 -20.67 -5.68 -13.78
N LEU A 245 -19.49 -6.27 -13.57
CA LEU A 245 -18.82 -7.13 -14.53
C LEU A 245 -18.68 -8.56 -13.98
N LYS A 246 -19.06 -9.54 -14.80
CA LYS A 246 -18.88 -10.95 -14.48
C LYS A 246 -17.59 -11.50 -15.07
N LEU A 247 -16.71 -12.07 -14.24
CA LEU A 247 -15.47 -12.74 -14.65
C LEU A 247 -15.66 -14.26 -14.65
N SER A 248 -16.36 -14.78 -15.66
CA SER A 248 -16.80 -16.20 -15.70
C SER A 248 -15.64 -17.19 -15.59
N PHE A 249 -14.47 -16.87 -16.17
CA PHE A 249 -13.28 -17.70 -16.06
C PHE A 249 -12.76 -17.81 -14.62
N ILE A 250 -12.84 -16.75 -13.80
CA ILE A 250 -12.43 -16.80 -12.39
C ILE A 250 -13.44 -17.62 -11.59
N GLU A 251 -14.75 -17.43 -11.83
CA GLU A 251 -15.80 -18.21 -11.16
C GLU A 251 -15.63 -19.71 -11.40
N GLU A 252 -15.28 -20.11 -12.63
CA GLU A 252 -14.98 -21.51 -12.93
C GLU A 252 -13.81 -22.01 -12.09
N TYR A 253 -12.67 -21.31 -12.09
CA TYR A 253 -11.51 -21.69 -11.26
C TYR A 253 -11.83 -21.76 -9.76
N LEU A 254 -12.61 -20.81 -9.25
CA LEU A 254 -13.07 -20.81 -7.86
C LEU A 254 -13.97 -22.01 -7.55
N SER A 255 -14.82 -22.44 -8.49
CA SER A 255 -15.66 -23.62 -8.32
C SER A 255 -14.85 -24.92 -8.18
N TRP A 256 -13.66 -24.97 -8.80
CA TRP A 256 -12.73 -26.10 -8.73
C TRP A 256 -11.76 -26.04 -7.54
N LYS A 257 -11.76 -24.96 -6.74
CA LYS A 257 -10.83 -24.73 -5.61
C LYS A 257 -10.68 -25.95 -4.70
N ASP A 258 -11.79 -26.43 -4.14
CA ASP A 258 -11.77 -27.52 -3.17
C ASP A 258 -11.40 -28.85 -3.80
N VAL A 259 -11.78 -29.06 -5.07
CA VAL A 259 -11.47 -30.27 -5.83
C VAL A 259 -9.98 -30.34 -6.14
N LEU A 260 -9.38 -29.24 -6.62
CA LEU A 260 -7.95 -29.18 -6.95
C LEU A 260 -7.08 -29.35 -5.70
N ILE A 261 -7.42 -28.65 -4.61
CA ILE A 261 -6.70 -28.75 -3.34
C ILE A 261 -6.80 -30.18 -2.77
N SER A 262 -8.01 -30.76 -2.74
CA SER A 262 -8.20 -32.12 -2.22
C SER A 262 -7.49 -33.16 -3.08
N ARG A 263 -7.55 -33.03 -4.41
CA ARG A 263 -6.87 -33.93 -5.34
C ARG A 263 -5.35 -33.96 -5.10
N ILE A 264 -4.73 -32.81 -4.88
CA ILE A 264 -3.28 -32.73 -4.60
C ILE A 264 -2.98 -33.23 -3.18
N ARG A 265 -3.77 -32.83 -2.18
CA ARG A 265 -3.59 -33.22 -0.77
C ARG A 265 -3.66 -34.74 -0.58
N ASP A 266 -4.64 -35.38 -1.20
CA ASP A 266 -4.98 -36.78 -0.93
C ASP A 266 -4.26 -37.77 -1.88
N LYS A 267 -3.60 -37.26 -2.94
CA LYS A 267 -2.87 -38.06 -3.93
C LYS A 267 -1.93 -39.09 -3.29
N CYS A 268 -1.23 -38.70 -2.23
CA CYS A 268 -0.17 -39.49 -1.62
C CYS A 268 -0.51 -40.04 -0.22
N LYS A 269 -1.76 -39.96 0.24
CA LYS A 269 -2.15 -40.34 1.60
C LYS A 269 -1.74 -41.79 1.97
N LYS A 270 -1.76 -42.69 0.99
CA LYS A 270 -1.44 -44.12 1.13
C LYS A 270 -0.05 -44.51 0.60
N ALA A 271 0.68 -43.56 0.03
CA ALA A 271 1.96 -43.80 -0.64
C ALA A 271 3.15 -43.42 0.26
N GLY A 272 4.33 -43.92 -0.10
CA GLY A 272 5.59 -43.58 0.57
C GLY A 272 6.09 -42.16 0.26
N PRO A 273 7.25 -41.77 0.83
CA PRO A 273 7.81 -40.41 0.72
C PRO A 273 8.12 -39.97 -0.72
N GLU A 274 8.29 -40.90 -1.67
CA GLU A 274 8.56 -40.60 -3.08
C GLU A 274 7.38 -39.91 -3.79
N CYS A 275 6.15 -40.26 -3.43
CA CYS A 275 4.95 -39.66 -4.04
C CYS A 275 4.81 -38.16 -3.71
N TYR A 276 5.25 -37.77 -2.52
CA TYR A 276 5.09 -36.39 -2.06
C TYR A 276 5.88 -35.38 -2.90
N ASP A 277 6.99 -35.77 -3.53
CA ASP A 277 7.74 -34.88 -4.41
C ASP A 277 6.91 -34.48 -5.64
N GLU A 278 6.16 -35.43 -6.21
CA GLU A 278 5.23 -35.15 -7.30
C GLU A 278 4.08 -34.26 -6.84
N ALA A 279 3.49 -34.54 -5.66
CA ALA A 279 2.40 -33.73 -5.13
C ALA A 279 2.84 -32.28 -4.84
N ILE A 280 4.03 -32.10 -4.26
CA ILE A 280 4.65 -30.79 -4.03
C ILE A 280 4.90 -30.08 -5.36
N SER A 281 5.40 -30.80 -6.37
CA SER A 281 5.63 -30.23 -7.71
C SER A 281 4.33 -29.77 -8.36
N SER A 282 3.27 -30.59 -8.32
CA SER A 282 1.94 -30.21 -8.79
C SER A 282 1.35 -29.02 -8.01
N ALA A 283 1.60 -28.93 -6.70
CA ALA A 283 1.19 -27.78 -5.89
C ALA A 283 1.92 -26.50 -6.33
N LYS A 284 3.24 -26.57 -6.55
CA LYS A 284 4.04 -25.43 -7.03
C LYS A 284 3.63 -24.98 -8.43
N GLU A 285 3.31 -25.91 -9.33
CA GLU A 285 2.83 -25.61 -10.67
C GLU A 285 1.46 -24.90 -10.64
N LEU A 286 0.51 -25.41 -9.84
CA LEU A 286 -0.79 -24.77 -9.66
C LEU A 286 -0.67 -23.39 -9.01
N GLU A 287 0.21 -23.21 -8.01
CA GLU A 287 0.45 -21.89 -7.39
C GLU A 287 0.98 -20.88 -8.40
N LYS A 288 1.86 -21.31 -9.30
CA LYS A 288 2.40 -20.49 -10.39
C LYS A 288 1.31 -20.11 -11.39
N GLU A 289 0.48 -21.05 -11.82
CA GLU A 289 -0.65 -20.80 -12.72
C GLU A 289 -1.64 -19.80 -12.11
N LEU A 290 -2.00 -19.99 -10.84
CA LEU A 290 -2.88 -19.08 -10.11
C LEU A 290 -2.27 -17.69 -9.95
N SER A 291 -0.95 -17.60 -9.72
CA SER A 291 -0.27 -16.31 -9.63
C SER A 291 -0.25 -15.56 -10.96
N GLN A 292 -0.10 -16.28 -12.08
CA GLN A 292 -0.22 -15.68 -13.42
C GLN A 292 -1.65 -15.22 -13.70
N LEU A 293 -2.64 -16.04 -13.35
CA LEU A 293 -4.06 -15.70 -13.48
C LEU A 293 -4.41 -14.47 -12.63
N LEU A 294 -3.90 -14.40 -11.40
CA LEU A 294 -4.10 -13.27 -10.51
C LEU A 294 -3.53 -11.98 -11.12
N ALA A 295 -2.28 -11.98 -11.59
CA ALA A 295 -1.68 -10.81 -12.22
C ALA A 295 -2.46 -10.34 -13.46
N GLN A 296 -2.97 -11.28 -14.27
CA GLN A 296 -3.84 -10.97 -15.41
C GLN A 296 -5.17 -10.37 -14.94
N SER A 297 -5.78 -10.92 -13.88
CA SER A 297 -7.03 -10.42 -13.31
C SER A 297 -6.90 -9.04 -12.68
N GLU A 298 -5.77 -8.72 -12.06
CA GLU A 298 -5.47 -7.38 -11.53
C GLU A 298 -5.36 -6.34 -12.63
N SER A 299 -4.74 -6.69 -13.77
CA SER A 299 -4.73 -5.85 -14.96
C SER A 299 -6.15 -5.54 -15.44
N ILE A 300 -7.01 -6.57 -15.53
CA ILE A 300 -8.43 -6.40 -15.87
C ILE A 300 -9.13 -5.51 -14.84
N SER A 301 -8.91 -5.72 -13.54
CA SER A 301 -9.48 -4.87 -12.49
C SER A 301 -9.10 -3.40 -12.65
N SER A 302 -7.85 -3.10 -13.03
CA SER A 302 -7.41 -1.73 -13.28
C SER A 302 -8.10 -1.08 -14.48
N LEU A 303 -8.38 -1.87 -15.53
CA LEU A 303 -9.16 -1.40 -16.68
C LEU A 303 -10.62 -1.14 -16.30
N LEU A 304 -11.20 -1.93 -15.38
CA LEU A 304 -12.55 -1.70 -14.87
C LEU A 304 -12.65 -0.40 -14.06
N GLU A 305 -11.67 -0.11 -13.22
CA GLU A 305 -11.60 1.16 -12.49
C GLU A 305 -11.57 2.34 -13.46
N LYS A 306 -10.68 2.27 -14.47
CA LYS A 306 -10.62 3.28 -15.54
C LYS A 306 -11.95 3.41 -16.30
N ARG A 307 -12.61 2.30 -16.62
CA ARG A 307 -13.93 2.31 -17.27
C ARG A 307 -14.96 3.09 -16.43
N ILE A 308 -15.00 2.87 -15.12
CA ILE A 308 -15.90 3.57 -14.21
C ILE A 308 -15.58 5.07 -14.16
N GLU A 309 -14.30 5.42 -14.05
CA GLU A 309 -13.84 6.82 -14.07
C GLU A 309 -14.21 7.53 -15.38
N LEU A 310 -14.01 6.86 -16.51
CA LEU A 310 -14.38 7.37 -17.82
C LEU A 310 -15.88 7.56 -17.94
N PHE A 311 -16.67 6.61 -17.45
CA PHE A 311 -18.12 6.73 -17.47
C PHE A 311 -18.60 7.94 -16.66
N LYS A 312 -17.99 8.20 -15.50
CA LYS A 312 -18.25 9.39 -14.70
C LYS A 312 -17.83 10.66 -15.43
N ALA A 313 -16.65 10.69 -16.02
CA ALA A 313 -16.15 11.86 -16.73
C ALA A 313 -16.93 12.16 -18.02
N LEU A 314 -17.45 11.13 -18.71
CA LEU A 314 -18.35 11.29 -19.85
C LEU A 314 -19.67 11.95 -19.42
N LYS A 315 -20.23 11.61 -18.24
CA LYS A 315 -21.42 12.28 -17.69
C LYS A 315 -21.16 13.76 -17.40
N GLU A 316 -19.99 14.12 -16.88
CA GLU A 316 -19.64 15.53 -16.62
C GLU A 316 -19.56 16.35 -17.92
N VAL A 317 -19.09 15.73 -19.01
CA VAL A 317 -18.94 16.38 -20.31
C VAL A 317 -20.26 16.42 -21.09
N GLU A 318 -21.16 15.47 -20.85
CA GLU A 318 -22.49 15.37 -21.47
C GLU A 318 -23.32 16.66 -21.32
N GLU A 319 -23.19 17.39 -20.22
CA GLU A 319 -23.88 18.68 -20.01
C GLU A 319 -23.33 19.83 -20.88
N GLU A 320 -22.08 19.73 -21.31
CA GLU A 320 -21.39 20.77 -22.08
C GLU A 320 -21.42 20.50 -23.59
N VAL A 321 -21.58 19.25 -23.99
CA VAL A 321 -21.56 18.78 -25.38
C VAL A 321 -22.66 19.40 -26.27
N PRO A 322 -23.92 19.58 -25.83
CA PRO A 322 -24.92 20.28 -26.64
C PRO A 322 -24.51 21.70 -27.02
N LYS A 323 -23.67 22.36 -26.21
CA LYS A 323 -23.12 23.69 -26.53
C LYS A 323 -22.12 23.60 -27.68
N LEU A 324 -21.32 22.55 -27.75
CA LEU A 324 -20.41 22.31 -28.88
C LEU A 324 -21.19 22.01 -30.16
N ASP A 325 -22.20 21.15 -30.06
CA ASP A 325 -23.10 20.81 -31.17
C ASP A 325 -23.79 22.05 -31.75
N SER A 326 -24.24 22.98 -30.89
CA SER A 326 -24.83 24.25 -31.33
C SER A 326 -23.88 25.15 -32.14
N LEU A 327 -22.57 25.06 -31.89
CA LEU A 327 -21.56 25.87 -32.61
C LEU A 327 -21.33 25.36 -34.04
N ILE A 328 -21.44 24.04 -34.25
CA ILE A 328 -21.20 23.41 -35.56
C ILE A 328 -22.49 23.08 -36.32
N GLY A 329 -23.66 23.22 -35.67
CA GLY A 329 -24.96 22.96 -36.27
C GLY A 329 -25.27 21.48 -36.52
N THR A 330 -24.63 20.57 -35.77
CA THR A 330 -24.85 19.12 -35.86
C THR A 330 -24.94 18.50 -34.47
N SER A 331 -25.42 17.26 -34.34
CA SER A 331 -25.43 16.51 -33.07
C SER A 331 -24.22 15.57 -32.90
N TYR A 332 -23.10 15.88 -33.56
CA TYR A 332 -21.95 14.98 -33.66
C TYR A 332 -21.37 14.60 -32.29
N PHE A 333 -21.15 15.59 -31.42
CA PHE A 333 -20.52 15.35 -30.12
C PHE A 333 -21.48 14.62 -29.19
N SER A 334 -22.78 14.96 -29.18
CA SER A 334 -23.79 14.25 -28.38
C SER A 334 -23.86 12.78 -28.78
N ASN A 335 -23.96 12.50 -30.09
CA ASN A 335 -24.01 11.15 -30.60
C ASN A 335 -22.72 10.36 -30.28
N THR A 336 -21.56 11.02 -30.33
CA THR A 336 -20.27 10.39 -30.00
C THR A 336 -20.20 9.99 -28.52
N VAL A 337 -20.58 10.88 -27.62
CA VAL A 337 -20.61 10.60 -26.16
C VAL A 337 -21.64 9.52 -25.84
N GLU A 338 -22.82 9.56 -26.45
CA GLU A 338 -23.85 8.55 -26.25
C GLU A 338 -23.39 7.17 -26.77
N SER A 339 -22.78 7.12 -27.96
CA SER A 339 -22.21 5.88 -28.51
C SER A 339 -21.14 5.31 -27.58
N LEU A 340 -20.21 6.13 -27.09
CA LEU A 340 -19.16 5.67 -26.17
C LEU A 340 -19.74 5.18 -24.84
N LYS A 341 -20.74 5.86 -24.29
CA LYS A 341 -21.43 5.40 -23.08
C LYS A 341 -22.10 4.04 -23.32
N LYS A 342 -22.73 3.84 -24.48
CA LYS A 342 -23.34 2.56 -24.86
C LYS A 342 -22.29 1.46 -25.01
N ASP A 343 -21.19 1.75 -25.70
CA ASP A 343 -20.08 0.80 -25.90
C ASP A 343 -19.48 0.38 -24.55
N LEU A 344 -19.17 1.34 -23.66
CA LEU A 344 -18.66 1.05 -22.32
C LEU A 344 -19.67 0.29 -21.42
N SER A 345 -20.97 0.50 -21.63
CA SER A 345 -22.02 -0.20 -20.87
C SER A 345 -22.31 -1.60 -21.41
N SER A 346 -22.01 -1.87 -22.68
CA SER A 346 -22.25 -3.16 -23.31
C SER A 346 -21.34 -4.27 -22.77
N VAL A 347 -20.18 -3.88 -22.20
CA VAL A 347 -19.24 -4.80 -21.56
C VAL A 347 -19.76 -5.17 -20.16
N SER A 348 -20.57 -6.23 -20.10
CA SER A 348 -21.18 -6.77 -18.87
C SER A 348 -20.53 -8.06 -18.37
N GLY A 349 -19.72 -8.72 -19.21
CA GLY A 349 -18.97 -9.92 -18.85
C GLY A 349 -17.69 -10.04 -19.65
N ILE A 350 -16.70 -10.73 -19.07
CA ILE A 350 -15.48 -11.18 -19.73
C ILE A 350 -15.42 -12.70 -19.52
N GLU A 351 -15.60 -13.45 -20.60
CA GLU A 351 -15.57 -14.91 -20.58
C GLU A 351 -14.13 -15.45 -20.62
N SER A 352 -13.18 -14.66 -21.15
CA SER A 352 -11.77 -15.05 -21.24
C SER A 352 -10.79 -13.87 -21.09
N ILE A 353 -9.54 -14.15 -20.68
CA ILE A 353 -8.47 -13.14 -20.65
C ILE A 353 -8.24 -12.52 -22.03
N LEU A 354 -8.50 -13.22 -23.12
CA LEU A 354 -8.33 -12.69 -24.47
C LEU A 354 -9.32 -11.57 -24.79
N GLU A 355 -10.53 -11.63 -24.23
CA GLU A 355 -11.54 -10.56 -24.35
C GLU A 355 -11.16 -9.28 -23.57
N SER A 356 -10.18 -9.32 -22.65
CA SER A 356 -9.72 -8.11 -21.96
C SER A 356 -9.04 -7.11 -22.90
N ALA A 357 -8.53 -7.57 -24.05
CA ALA A 357 -7.95 -6.70 -25.07
C ALA A 357 -9.01 -5.78 -25.71
N GLU A 358 -10.25 -6.28 -25.86
CA GLU A 358 -11.36 -5.46 -26.35
C GLU A 358 -11.69 -4.36 -25.35
N LEU A 359 -11.75 -4.68 -24.05
CA LEU A 359 -11.95 -3.69 -22.99
C LEU A 359 -10.84 -2.64 -22.96
N ASP A 360 -9.56 -3.04 -23.06
CA ASP A 360 -8.43 -2.09 -23.12
C ASP A 360 -8.55 -1.15 -24.32
N SER A 361 -8.83 -1.68 -25.51
CA SER A 361 -9.02 -0.87 -26.72
C SER A 361 -10.16 0.14 -26.59
N LEU A 362 -11.27 -0.24 -25.96
CA LEU A 362 -12.42 0.63 -25.69
C LEU A 362 -12.08 1.71 -24.66
N VAL A 363 -11.38 1.35 -23.58
CA VAL A 363 -10.90 2.29 -22.55
C VAL A 363 -9.96 3.32 -23.17
N GLN A 364 -8.98 2.91 -23.96
CA GLN A 364 -8.05 3.81 -24.64
C GLN A 364 -8.75 4.74 -25.64
N LYS A 365 -9.69 4.20 -26.44
CA LYS A 365 -10.51 5.00 -27.36
C LYS A 365 -11.33 6.04 -26.60
N ALA A 366 -11.99 5.65 -25.51
CA ALA A 366 -12.78 6.56 -24.69
C ALA A 366 -11.93 7.64 -24.00
N GLU A 367 -10.75 7.29 -23.48
CA GLU A 367 -9.78 8.24 -22.91
C GLU A 367 -9.37 9.30 -23.95
N SER A 368 -8.99 8.88 -25.16
CA SER A 368 -8.57 9.77 -26.23
C SER A 368 -9.68 10.74 -26.63
N VAL A 369 -10.88 10.21 -26.91
CA VAL A 369 -12.02 11.03 -27.33
C VAL A 369 -12.45 12.00 -26.23
N LEU A 370 -12.52 11.53 -24.97
CA LEU A 370 -12.88 12.38 -23.83
C LEU A 370 -11.90 13.53 -23.65
N LYS A 371 -10.59 13.28 -23.80
CA LYS A 371 -9.55 14.31 -23.72
C LYS A 371 -9.77 15.40 -24.78
N GLU A 372 -10.02 15.00 -26.01
CA GLU A 372 -10.30 15.93 -27.11
C GLU A 372 -11.57 16.75 -26.86
N ILE A 373 -12.67 16.12 -26.43
CA ILE A 373 -13.91 16.83 -26.13
C ILE A 373 -13.69 17.85 -25.00
N LYS A 374 -12.97 17.50 -23.93
CA LYS A 374 -12.67 18.44 -22.84
C LYS A 374 -11.92 19.67 -23.33
N LEU A 375 -10.92 19.49 -24.20
CA LEU A 375 -10.21 20.62 -24.81
C LEU A 375 -11.13 21.49 -25.66
N LEU A 376 -12.03 20.89 -26.44
CA LEU A 376 -13.01 21.62 -27.24
C LEU A 376 -14.02 22.39 -26.37
N VAL A 377 -14.45 21.82 -25.24
CA VAL A 377 -15.29 22.52 -24.25
C VAL A 377 -14.55 23.74 -23.68
N GLU A 378 -13.27 23.60 -23.31
CA GLU A 378 -12.45 24.71 -22.84
C GLU A 378 -12.31 25.82 -23.90
N LEU A 379 -12.06 25.43 -25.16
CA LEU A 379 -11.98 26.36 -26.27
C LEU A 379 -13.31 27.09 -26.49
N SER A 380 -14.44 26.38 -26.46
CA SER A 380 -15.78 26.95 -26.57
C SER A 380 -16.05 27.97 -25.46
N LYS A 381 -15.69 27.66 -24.21
CA LYS A 381 -15.80 28.60 -23.08
C LYS A 381 -14.94 29.84 -23.32
N ALA A 382 -13.70 29.70 -23.80
CA ALA A 382 -12.85 30.83 -24.15
C ALA A 382 -13.47 31.69 -25.27
N ILE A 383 -13.99 31.08 -26.34
CA ILE A 383 -14.65 31.82 -27.42
C ILE A 383 -15.87 32.59 -26.90
N LYS A 384 -16.70 31.99 -26.04
CA LYS A 384 -17.83 32.68 -25.40
C LYS A 384 -17.40 33.86 -24.52
N GLU A 385 -16.22 33.85 -23.91
CA GLU A 385 -15.74 35.04 -23.19
C GLU A 385 -15.48 36.23 -24.12
N LEU A 386 -15.18 36.02 -25.41
CA LEU A 386 -15.09 37.12 -26.39
C LEU A 386 -16.45 37.79 -26.63
N GLU A 387 -17.55 37.07 -26.38
CA GLU A 387 -18.90 37.64 -26.43
C GLU A 387 -19.11 38.74 -25.37
N LYS A 388 -18.32 38.72 -24.29
CA LYS A 388 -18.37 39.71 -23.20
C LYS A 388 -17.57 40.98 -23.49
N ILE A 389 -16.92 41.09 -24.65
CA ILE A 389 -16.27 42.32 -25.08
C ILE A 389 -17.36 43.35 -25.46
N PRO A 390 -17.39 44.55 -24.85
CA PRO A 390 -18.35 45.59 -25.18
C PRO A 390 -18.37 45.94 -26.67
N GLU A 391 -19.54 46.24 -27.23
CA GLU A 391 -19.70 46.52 -28.67
C GLU A 391 -18.80 47.66 -29.16
N ASP A 392 -18.68 48.74 -28.39
CA ASP A 392 -17.88 49.89 -28.79
C ASP A 392 -16.38 49.59 -28.76
N SER A 393 -15.95 48.75 -27.82
CA SER A 393 -14.59 48.19 -27.80
C SER A 393 -14.33 47.26 -28.98
N ARG A 394 -15.33 46.50 -29.49
CA ARG A 394 -15.17 45.64 -30.68
C ARG A 394 -14.92 46.44 -31.96
N LYS A 395 -15.43 47.67 -32.06
CA LYS A 395 -15.21 48.55 -33.22
C LYS A 395 -13.74 49.00 -33.32
N SER A 396 -12.98 48.92 -32.23
CA SER A 396 -11.56 49.28 -32.19
C SER A 396 -10.69 48.40 -33.10
N GLN A 397 -9.87 49.05 -33.95
CA GLN A 397 -8.90 48.39 -34.83
C GLN A 397 -7.93 47.49 -34.05
N ARG A 398 -7.59 47.85 -32.80
CA ARG A 398 -6.69 47.07 -31.95
C ARG A 398 -7.31 45.75 -31.51
N VAL A 399 -8.60 45.77 -31.14
CA VAL A 399 -9.34 44.56 -30.74
C VAL A 399 -9.55 43.66 -31.95
N LYS A 400 -9.95 44.22 -33.10
CA LYS A 400 -10.07 43.47 -34.37
C LYS A 400 -8.78 42.73 -34.76
N ARG A 401 -7.63 43.40 -34.68
CA ARG A 401 -6.32 42.77 -34.95
C ARG A 401 -6.00 41.62 -33.98
N GLN A 402 -6.38 41.73 -32.71
CA GLN A 402 -6.16 40.66 -31.73
C GLN A 402 -7.09 39.47 -31.99
N ILE A 403 -8.35 39.73 -32.35
CA ILE A 403 -9.30 38.67 -32.75
C ILE A 403 -8.79 37.95 -34.00
N GLN A 404 -8.23 38.66 -34.98
CA GLN A 404 -7.68 38.05 -36.18
C GLN A 404 -6.48 37.13 -35.89
N LYS A 405 -5.60 37.53 -34.97
CA LYS A 405 -4.50 36.66 -34.49
C LYS A 405 -5.00 35.39 -33.77
N LEU A 406 -6.16 35.45 -33.13
CA LEU A 406 -6.78 34.25 -32.54
C LEU A 406 -7.27 33.28 -33.63
N ALA A 407 -7.85 33.82 -34.72
CA ALA A 407 -8.25 33.02 -35.87
C ALA A 407 -7.05 32.35 -36.56
N GLU A 408 -5.93 33.08 -36.72
CA GLU A 408 -4.68 32.50 -37.26
C GLU A 408 -4.17 31.32 -36.43
N ILE A 409 -4.30 31.37 -35.10
CA ILE A 409 -3.91 30.24 -34.21
C ILE A 409 -4.85 29.04 -34.42
N LEU A 410 -6.16 29.28 -34.56
CA LEU A 410 -7.14 28.23 -34.83
C LEU A 410 -6.83 27.49 -36.14
N GLU A 411 -6.43 28.23 -37.18
CA GLU A 411 -6.12 27.71 -38.52
C GLU A 411 -4.72 27.08 -38.65
N SER A 412 -3.83 27.26 -37.67
CA SER A 412 -2.46 26.72 -37.70
C SER A 412 -2.40 25.19 -37.59
N ASP A 413 -1.30 24.54 -37.98
CA ASP A 413 -1.11 23.07 -37.86
C ASP A 413 -0.59 22.60 -36.48
N ILE A 414 -0.80 23.41 -35.44
CA ILE A 414 -0.31 23.12 -34.08
C ILE A 414 -1.25 22.10 -33.37
N PRO A 415 -0.75 21.21 -32.49
CA PRO A 415 -1.61 20.31 -31.70
C PRO A 415 -2.72 21.04 -30.94
N LEU A 416 -3.90 20.39 -30.84
CA LEU A 416 -5.12 20.96 -30.27
C LEU A 416 -4.90 21.49 -28.85
N GLU A 417 -4.20 20.75 -27.99
CA GLU A 417 -3.88 21.16 -26.62
C GLU A 417 -3.21 22.53 -26.57
N LYS A 418 -2.21 22.74 -27.42
CA LYS A 418 -1.43 23.97 -27.45
C LYS A 418 -2.25 25.12 -28.04
N LYS A 419 -3.09 24.85 -29.05
CA LYS A 419 -4.07 25.83 -29.56
C LYS A 419 -5.00 26.32 -28.44
N VAL A 420 -5.60 25.39 -27.69
CA VAL A 420 -6.55 25.72 -26.62
C VAL A 420 -5.88 26.57 -25.53
N GLN A 421 -4.67 26.22 -25.11
CA GLN A 421 -3.91 26.98 -24.11
C GLN A 421 -3.60 28.41 -24.58
N ASP A 422 -3.06 28.56 -25.79
CA ASP A 422 -2.66 29.85 -26.34
C ASP A 422 -3.88 30.78 -26.56
N ILE A 423 -4.97 30.22 -27.09
CA ILE A 423 -6.22 30.95 -27.30
C ILE A 423 -6.81 31.37 -25.96
N THR A 424 -6.96 30.44 -25.00
CA THR A 424 -7.56 30.74 -23.70
C THR A 424 -6.81 31.85 -22.97
N LYS A 425 -5.47 31.84 -23.00
CA LYS A 425 -4.65 32.89 -22.42
C LYS A 425 -4.89 34.24 -23.10
N ARG A 426 -4.82 34.29 -24.44
CA ARG A 426 -4.99 35.52 -25.22
C ARG A 426 -6.40 36.10 -25.13
N VAL A 427 -7.43 35.26 -25.10
CA VAL A 427 -8.82 35.67 -24.87
C VAL A 427 -8.94 36.38 -23.52
N LYS A 428 -8.43 35.79 -22.43
CA LYS A 428 -8.48 36.38 -21.09
C LYS A 428 -7.81 37.76 -21.07
N GLU A 429 -6.65 37.89 -21.69
CA GLU A 429 -5.93 39.15 -21.81
C GLU A 429 -6.73 40.20 -22.62
N LEU A 430 -7.33 39.78 -23.73
CA LEU A 430 -8.13 40.64 -24.60
C LEU A 430 -9.41 41.16 -23.91
N VAL A 431 -10.17 40.26 -23.27
CA VAL A 431 -11.40 40.61 -22.55
C VAL A 431 -11.09 41.58 -21.40
N ARG A 432 -10.02 41.31 -20.63
CA ARG A 432 -9.59 42.21 -19.55
C ARG A 432 -9.18 43.58 -20.10
N GLY A 433 -8.42 43.62 -21.19
CA GLY A 433 -8.00 44.87 -21.83
C GLY A 433 -9.18 45.68 -22.39
N ALA A 434 -10.18 45.01 -22.96
CA ALA A 434 -11.38 45.67 -23.47
C ALA A 434 -12.25 46.25 -22.35
N ARG A 435 -12.44 45.53 -21.24
CA ARG A 435 -13.17 46.05 -20.07
C ARG A 435 -12.51 47.29 -19.47
N ALA A 436 -11.18 47.27 -19.32
CA ALA A 436 -10.45 48.43 -18.85
C ALA A 436 -10.58 49.65 -19.79
N MET A 437 -10.68 49.41 -21.11
CA MET A 437 -10.93 50.49 -22.09
C MET A 437 -12.33 51.06 -21.95
N GLU A 438 -13.34 50.21 -21.76
CA GLU A 438 -14.72 50.60 -21.53
C GLU A 438 -14.87 51.44 -20.26
N GLU A 439 -14.25 51.02 -19.15
CA GLU A 439 -14.24 51.79 -17.90
C GLU A 439 -13.67 53.20 -18.10
N VAL A 440 -12.56 53.32 -18.83
CA VAL A 440 -11.97 54.63 -19.17
C VAL A 440 -12.91 55.46 -20.05
N LEU A 441 -13.61 54.85 -21.01
CA LEU A 441 -14.57 55.55 -21.87
C LEU A 441 -15.80 56.02 -21.09
N GLN A 442 -16.35 55.19 -20.20
CA GLN A 442 -17.47 55.54 -19.33
C GLN A 442 -17.10 56.68 -18.37
N ASP A 443 -15.90 56.64 -17.78
CA ASP A 443 -15.39 57.74 -16.96
C ASP A 443 -15.24 59.02 -17.77
N LEU A 444 -14.74 58.95 -19.01
CA LEU A 444 -14.65 60.11 -19.89
C LEU A 444 -16.02 60.70 -20.23
N LEU A 445 -17.01 59.86 -20.55
CA LEU A 445 -18.37 60.30 -20.84
C LEU A 445 -19.03 60.94 -19.62
N ARG A 446 -18.77 60.43 -18.41
CA ARG A 446 -19.26 61.03 -17.15
C ARG A 446 -18.58 62.36 -16.82
N LEU A 447 -17.27 62.44 -17.02
CA LEU A 447 -16.47 63.61 -16.64
C LEU A 447 -16.56 64.74 -17.68
N TYR A 448 -16.75 64.42 -18.97
CA TYR A 448 -16.78 65.41 -20.04
C TYR A 448 -17.84 66.51 -19.84
N PRO A 449 -19.11 66.23 -19.48
CA PRO A 449 -20.10 67.28 -19.19
C PRO A 449 -19.74 68.18 -18.00
N ILE A 450 -18.99 67.65 -17.02
CA ILE A 450 -18.52 68.40 -15.84
C ILE A 450 -17.38 69.32 -16.27
N TRP A 451 -16.39 68.78 -16.98
CA TRP A 451 -15.28 69.55 -17.54
C TRP A 451 -15.77 70.63 -18.49
N ARG A 452 -16.66 70.28 -19.42
CA ARG A 452 -17.30 71.22 -20.36
C ARG A 452 -17.95 72.37 -19.61
N ARG A 453 -18.85 72.11 -18.66
CA ARG A 453 -19.50 73.17 -17.88
C ARG A 453 -18.49 74.06 -17.16
N ARG A 454 -17.48 73.46 -16.52
CA ARG A 454 -16.48 74.21 -15.76
C ARG A 454 -15.60 75.08 -16.66
N ILE A 455 -15.13 74.55 -17.79
CA ILE A 455 -14.33 75.28 -18.78
C ILE A 455 -15.15 76.44 -19.35
N LEU A 456 -16.41 76.19 -19.75
CA LEU A 456 -17.29 77.25 -20.27
C LEU A 456 -17.54 78.36 -19.24
N SER A 457 -17.74 78.01 -17.97
CA SER A 457 -17.86 78.99 -16.87
C SER A 457 -16.61 79.85 -16.77
N LEU A 458 -15.43 79.22 -16.74
CA LEU A 458 -14.15 79.93 -16.61
C LEU A 458 -13.89 80.86 -17.81
N VAL A 459 -14.16 80.39 -19.02
CA VAL A 459 -14.01 81.19 -20.25
C VAL A 459 -15.01 82.34 -20.28
N ARG A 460 -16.24 82.19 -19.78
CA ARG A 460 -17.23 83.29 -19.73
C ARG A 460 -16.95 84.29 -18.61
N GLU A 461 -16.44 83.83 -17.47
CA GLU A 461 -16.11 84.68 -16.32
C GLU A 461 -14.85 85.51 -16.56
N ARG A 462 -13.81 84.88 -17.12
CA ARG A 462 -12.47 85.48 -17.28
C ARG A 462 -12.19 85.91 -18.71
N GLY A 463 -13.04 85.52 -19.65
CA GLY A 463 -12.92 85.82 -21.06
C GLY A 463 -11.84 85.02 -21.82
N SER A 464 -10.80 84.53 -21.13
CA SER A 464 -9.85 83.55 -21.66
C SER A 464 -9.38 82.54 -20.60
N VAL A 465 -9.00 81.34 -21.02
CA VAL A 465 -8.44 80.27 -20.16
C VAL A 465 -7.36 79.51 -20.91
N SER A 466 -6.15 79.42 -20.33
CA SER A 466 -5.08 78.61 -20.93
C SER A 466 -5.29 77.11 -20.72
N ILE A 467 -4.80 76.28 -21.65
CA ILE A 467 -4.86 74.82 -21.53
C ILE A 467 -4.11 74.34 -20.27
N GLY A 468 -3.05 75.06 -19.86
CA GLY A 468 -2.28 74.78 -18.65
C GLY A 468 -3.09 74.91 -17.35
N GLU A 469 -4.03 75.87 -17.31
CA GLU A 469 -4.90 76.14 -16.16
C GLU A 469 -6.03 75.11 -15.98
N LEU A 470 -6.23 74.20 -16.94
CA LEU A 470 -7.21 73.12 -16.87
C LEU A 470 -6.72 71.94 -16.01
N GLU A 471 -6.22 72.21 -14.81
CA GLU A 471 -5.62 71.22 -13.91
C GLU A 471 -6.60 70.12 -13.49
N PHE A 472 -7.89 70.46 -13.40
CA PHE A 472 -8.98 69.53 -13.12
C PHE A 472 -9.29 68.56 -14.27
N VAL A 473 -8.70 68.77 -15.45
CA VAL A 473 -8.72 67.83 -16.58
C VAL A 473 -7.36 67.13 -16.64
N PRO A 474 -7.29 65.80 -16.66
CA PRO A 474 -6.03 65.07 -16.76
C PRO A 474 -5.24 65.47 -18.03
N PRO A 475 -3.90 65.62 -17.95
CA PRO A 475 -3.07 66.17 -19.04
C PRO A 475 -3.32 65.54 -20.41
N ARG A 476 -3.43 64.21 -20.46
CA ARG A 476 -3.65 63.44 -21.70
C ARG A 476 -4.99 63.73 -22.41
N TRP A 477 -5.96 64.33 -21.71
CA TRP A 477 -7.31 64.59 -22.23
C TRP A 477 -7.58 66.06 -22.51
N ARG A 478 -6.76 66.99 -21.98
CA ARG A 478 -6.98 68.44 -22.09
C ARG A 478 -7.20 68.88 -23.54
N LYS A 479 -6.29 68.48 -24.43
CA LYS A 479 -6.35 68.83 -25.85
C LYS A 479 -7.65 68.34 -26.51
N TRP A 480 -8.01 67.08 -26.29
CA TRP A 480 -9.25 66.50 -26.83
C TRP A 480 -10.50 67.21 -26.30
N VAL A 481 -10.57 67.48 -24.99
CA VAL A 481 -11.71 68.18 -24.37
C VAL A 481 -11.88 69.57 -24.97
N VAL A 482 -10.77 70.31 -25.13
CA VAL A 482 -10.75 71.67 -25.68
C VAL A 482 -11.15 71.70 -27.15
N GLU A 483 -10.55 70.86 -27.99
CA GLU A 483 -10.90 70.75 -29.42
C GLU A 483 -12.38 70.40 -29.60
N ARG A 484 -12.90 69.52 -28.74
CA ARG A 484 -14.32 69.14 -28.77
C ARG A 484 -15.23 70.29 -28.35
N ILE A 485 -14.89 71.05 -27.31
CA ILE A 485 -15.67 72.23 -26.89
C ILE A 485 -15.70 73.29 -27.99
N VAL A 486 -14.56 73.59 -28.62
CA VAL A 486 -14.48 74.57 -29.72
C VAL A 486 -15.33 74.13 -30.91
N LYS A 487 -15.37 72.83 -31.20
CA LYS A 487 -16.22 72.29 -32.27
C LYS A 487 -17.72 72.31 -31.91
N GLU A 488 -18.07 72.13 -30.65
CA GLU A 488 -19.46 72.05 -30.18
C GLU A 488 -20.07 73.41 -29.81
N VAL A 489 -19.25 74.42 -29.51
CA VAL A 489 -19.68 75.73 -28.98
C VAL A 489 -19.15 76.84 -29.89
N GLY A 490 -20.04 77.39 -30.72
CA GLY A 490 -19.68 78.39 -31.75
C GLY A 490 -19.12 79.70 -31.22
N ASP A 491 -19.39 80.04 -29.96
CA ASP A 491 -18.96 81.30 -29.34
C ASP A 491 -17.56 81.22 -28.70
N ILE A 492 -16.83 80.12 -28.91
CA ILE A 492 -15.49 79.91 -28.35
C ILE A 492 -14.51 79.51 -29.46
N THR A 493 -13.36 80.16 -29.48
CA THR A 493 -12.29 79.92 -30.45
C THR A 493 -10.94 79.72 -29.75
N MET A 494 -9.98 79.17 -30.49
CA MET A 494 -8.61 78.99 -30.00
C MET A 494 -7.74 80.18 -30.40
N SER A 495 -7.01 80.73 -29.42
CA SER A 495 -5.93 81.70 -29.65
C SER A 495 -4.66 81.19 -28.96
N GLY A 496 -3.71 80.69 -29.76
CA GLY A 496 -2.54 79.98 -29.24
C GLY A 496 -2.93 78.79 -28.36
N ASP A 497 -2.43 78.75 -27.12
CA ASP A 497 -2.71 77.72 -26.11
C ASP A 497 -3.88 78.07 -25.17
N SER A 498 -4.75 79.02 -25.55
CA SER A 498 -5.89 79.46 -24.73
C SER A 498 -7.22 79.40 -25.47
N LEU A 499 -8.28 79.07 -24.74
CA LEU A 499 -9.67 79.23 -25.19
C LEU A 499 -10.10 80.67 -24.93
N VAL A 500 -10.73 81.31 -25.92
CA VAL A 500 -11.19 82.69 -25.85
C VAL A 500 -12.58 82.82 -26.46
N LEU A 501 -13.38 83.78 -26.01
CA LEU A 501 -14.68 84.10 -26.61
C LEU A 501 -14.52 84.57 -28.07
N ALA A 502 -15.38 84.11 -28.96
CA ALA A 502 -15.37 84.46 -30.38
C ALA A 502 -15.57 85.98 -30.56
N GLY A 503 -14.62 86.65 -31.23
CA GLY A 503 -14.63 88.10 -31.45
C GLY A 503 -13.63 88.89 -30.58
N ALA A 504 -13.05 88.28 -29.54
CA ALA A 504 -12.11 88.95 -28.63
C ALA A 504 -10.66 88.47 -28.83
N LEU A 505 -9.93 89.08 -29.77
CA LEU A 505 -8.54 88.69 -30.06
C LEU A 505 -7.48 89.42 -29.19
N THR A 506 -7.88 90.37 -28.33
CA THR A 506 -6.99 91.17 -27.46
C THR A 506 -7.47 91.19 -25.99
N PRO A 507 -6.58 91.35 -24.97
CA PRO A 507 -6.99 91.37 -23.54
C PRO A 507 -8.04 92.43 -23.18
N VAL A 508 -7.97 93.59 -23.85
CA VAL A 508 -8.96 94.66 -23.71
C VAL A 508 -10.26 94.28 -24.40
N GLY A 509 -10.21 93.71 -25.62
CA GLY A 509 -11.38 93.18 -26.32
C GLY A 509 -12.10 92.08 -25.54
N VAL A 510 -11.36 91.25 -24.81
CA VAL A 510 -11.89 90.24 -23.89
C VAL A 510 -12.67 90.89 -22.74
N SER A 511 -12.13 91.95 -22.14
CA SER A 511 -12.79 92.67 -21.04
C SER A 511 -14.05 93.41 -21.49
N ILE A 512 -14.03 93.97 -22.71
CA ILE A 512 -15.19 94.61 -23.36
C ILE A 512 -16.30 93.58 -23.61
N GLU A 513 -15.97 92.43 -24.18
CA GLU A 513 -16.96 91.38 -24.47
C GLU A 513 -17.54 90.79 -23.17
N VAL A 514 -16.73 90.61 -22.12
CA VAL A 514 -17.23 90.21 -20.79
C VAL A 514 -18.18 91.27 -20.20
N ALA A 515 -17.84 92.55 -20.33
CA ALA A 515 -18.73 93.63 -19.88
C ALA A 515 -20.04 93.66 -20.67
N ARG A 516 -19.98 93.42 -21.98
CA ARG A 516 -21.15 93.32 -22.87
C ARG A 516 -22.06 92.16 -22.47
N GLN A 517 -21.49 90.98 -22.23
CA GLN A 517 -22.26 89.83 -21.78
C GLN A 517 -22.88 90.04 -20.40
N LYS A 518 -22.15 90.68 -19.47
CA LYS A 518 -22.71 91.06 -18.17
C LYS A 518 -23.86 92.05 -18.29
N ALA A 519 -23.73 93.06 -19.15
CA ALA A 519 -24.80 94.02 -19.41
C ALA A 519 -26.03 93.34 -20.04
N ALA A 520 -25.84 92.47 -21.03
CA ALA A 520 -26.93 91.71 -21.64
C ALA A 520 -27.61 90.74 -20.66
N ALA A 521 -26.84 90.07 -19.80
CA ALA A 521 -27.40 89.23 -18.74
C ALA A 521 -28.16 90.05 -17.70
N PHE A 522 -27.65 91.24 -17.34
CA PHE A 522 -28.32 92.16 -16.44
C PHE A 522 -29.63 92.68 -17.04
N GLU A 523 -29.67 92.91 -18.36
CA GLU A 523 -30.86 93.31 -19.11
C GLU A 523 -31.95 92.23 -19.08
N GLU A 524 -31.57 90.97 -19.31
CA GLU A 524 -32.49 89.82 -19.20
C GLU A 524 -33.07 89.70 -17.79
N VAL A 525 -32.23 89.82 -16.75
CA VAL A 525 -32.66 89.78 -15.35
C VAL A 525 -33.58 90.96 -15.02
N LEU A 526 -33.25 92.17 -15.48
CA LEU A 526 -34.09 93.36 -15.33
C LEU A 526 -35.45 93.13 -15.97
N ARG A 527 -35.48 92.67 -17.23
CA ARG A 527 -36.74 92.41 -17.95
C ARG A 527 -37.59 91.38 -17.22
N GLY A 528 -36.98 90.28 -16.74
CA GLY A 528 -37.71 89.27 -15.96
C GLY A 528 -38.24 89.79 -14.62
N LEU A 529 -37.53 90.70 -13.96
CA LEU A 529 -37.98 91.35 -12.72
C LEU A 529 -39.07 92.39 -12.97
N GLU A 530 -38.99 93.16 -14.05
CA GLU A 530 -40.05 94.11 -14.46
C GLU A 530 -41.35 93.36 -14.77
N GLU A 531 -41.26 92.21 -15.44
CA GLU A 531 -42.39 91.33 -15.74
C GLU A 531 -42.98 90.72 -14.45
N PHE A 532 -42.13 90.31 -13.51
CA PHE A 532 -42.56 89.74 -12.22
C PHE A 532 -43.19 90.78 -11.28
N LEU A 533 -42.61 91.98 -11.19
CA LEU A 533 -43.07 93.06 -10.31
C LEU A 533 -44.21 93.89 -10.93
N GLY A 534 -44.42 93.78 -12.25
CA GLY A 534 -45.46 94.51 -12.98
C GLY A 534 -45.20 96.02 -13.05
N THR A 535 -43.98 96.47 -12.78
CA THR A 535 -43.59 97.89 -12.76
C THR A 535 -42.26 98.09 -13.47
N GLU A 536 -42.17 99.13 -14.30
CA GLU A 536 -40.95 99.44 -15.07
C GLU A 536 -39.86 100.03 -14.15
N LEU A 537 -38.67 99.41 -14.16
CA LEU A 537 -37.53 99.77 -13.33
C LEU A 537 -36.69 100.83 -14.03
N SER A 538 -37.31 102.00 -14.25
CA SER A 538 -36.79 103.05 -15.14
C SER A 538 -35.41 103.61 -14.76
N GLU A 539 -35.05 103.61 -13.47
CA GLU A 539 -33.73 104.06 -13.00
C GLU A 539 -32.64 103.04 -13.33
N GLU A 540 -32.88 101.76 -13.05
CA GLU A 540 -31.97 100.68 -13.38
C GLU A 540 -31.82 100.50 -14.90
N ARG A 541 -32.90 100.70 -15.66
CA ARG A 541 -32.89 100.67 -17.12
C ARG A 541 -32.06 101.80 -17.71
N ARG A 542 -32.17 103.01 -17.16
CA ARG A 542 -31.35 104.16 -17.56
C ARG A 542 -29.87 103.94 -17.24
N GLY A 543 -29.57 103.35 -16.08
CA GLY A 543 -28.20 103.01 -15.71
C GLY A 543 -27.59 101.93 -16.60
N LEU A 544 -28.37 100.91 -16.98
CA LEU A 544 -27.93 99.88 -17.92
C LEU A 544 -27.70 100.43 -19.33
N GLU A 545 -28.57 101.34 -19.79
CA GLU A 545 -28.38 102.02 -21.10
C GLU A 545 -27.12 102.88 -21.10
N HIS A 546 -26.81 103.53 -19.97
CA HIS A 546 -25.55 104.23 -19.78
C HIS A 546 -24.35 103.28 -19.87
N VAL A 547 -24.42 102.10 -19.24
CA VAL A 547 -23.38 101.07 -19.38
C VAL A 547 -23.19 100.64 -20.84
N LYS A 548 -24.27 100.40 -21.58
CA LYS A 548 -24.19 100.06 -23.02
C LYS A 548 -23.55 101.17 -23.84
N GLN A 549 -23.88 102.43 -23.56
CA GLN A 549 -23.25 103.59 -24.21
C GLN A 549 -21.76 103.67 -23.91
N LEU A 550 -21.36 103.44 -22.66
CA LEU A 550 -19.94 103.39 -22.27
C LEU A 550 -19.21 102.25 -23.00
N ILE A 551 -19.80 101.05 -23.07
CA ILE A 551 -19.23 99.92 -23.82
C ILE A 551 -19.06 100.27 -25.30
N ASN A 552 -20.10 100.81 -25.95
CA ASN A 552 -20.06 101.20 -27.37
C ASN A 552 -19.04 102.33 -27.65
N SER A 553 -18.79 103.22 -26.68
CA SER A 553 -17.80 104.29 -26.81
C SER A 553 -16.36 103.77 -26.83
N ILE A 554 -16.11 102.66 -26.12
CA ILE A 554 -14.82 101.97 -26.10
C ILE A 554 -14.59 101.19 -27.40
N GLU A 555 -15.63 100.61 -28.00
CA GLU A 555 -15.51 99.88 -29.28
C GLU A 555 -15.13 100.79 -30.46
N GLY A 556 -15.38 102.10 -30.36
CA GLY A 556 -15.13 103.07 -31.43
C GLY A 556 -13.73 103.72 -31.45
N SER A 557 -12.89 103.54 -30.43
CA SER A 557 -11.58 104.20 -30.31
C SER A 557 -10.41 103.32 -30.78
N SER A 558 -9.45 103.94 -31.50
CA SER A 558 -8.30 103.21 -32.07
C SER A 558 -7.20 102.97 -31.06
N TYR A 559 -6.58 101.79 -31.07
CA TYR A 559 -5.62 101.31 -30.07
C TYR A 559 -4.28 102.06 -30.07
N THR A 560 -4.16 103.13 -29.28
CA THR A 560 -2.86 103.72 -28.90
C THR A 560 -2.65 103.73 -27.38
N GLY A 561 -1.39 103.83 -26.91
CA GLY A 561 -1.02 103.56 -25.52
C GLY A 561 -1.65 104.46 -24.45
N GLU A 562 -2.08 105.67 -24.79
CA GLU A 562 -2.85 106.55 -23.89
C GLU A 562 -4.34 106.17 -23.86
N ASP A 563 -4.88 105.65 -24.97
CA ASP A 563 -6.27 105.16 -25.04
C ASP A 563 -6.48 103.92 -24.17
N SER A 564 -5.46 103.07 -24.00
CA SER A 564 -5.57 101.88 -23.15
C SER A 564 -5.92 102.21 -21.69
N LYS A 565 -5.40 103.32 -21.16
CA LYS A 565 -5.65 103.73 -19.76
C LYS A 565 -7.04 104.34 -19.61
N ALA A 566 -7.46 105.12 -20.60
CA ALA A 566 -8.82 105.66 -20.67
C ALA A 566 -9.87 104.55 -20.87
N MET A 567 -9.57 103.53 -21.69
CA MET A 567 -10.41 102.35 -21.85
C MET A 567 -10.50 101.53 -20.56
N GLU A 568 -9.39 101.32 -19.85
CA GLU A 568 -9.39 100.65 -18.54
C GLU A 568 -10.21 101.44 -17.51
N GLU A 569 -10.05 102.76 -17.44
CA GLU A 569 -10.86 103.63 -16.57
C GLU A 569 -12.35 103.54 -16.93
N THR A 570 -12.68 103.50 -18.22
CA THR A 570 -14.07 103.36 -18.68
C THR A 570 -14.63 101.97 -18.39
N LEU A 571 -13.82 100.90 -18.49
CA LEU A 571 -14.21 99.54 -18.09
C LEU A 571 -14.37 99.40 -16.57
N ILE A 572 -13.53 100.07 -15.78
CA ILE A 572 -13.68 100.18 -14.33
C ILE A 572 -15.01 100.87 -14.01
N GLU A 573 -15.34 101.95 -14.71
CA GLU A 573 -16.60 102.68 -14.52
C GLU A 573 -17.82 101.86 -14.96
N VAL A 574 -17.72 101.11 -16.06
CA VAL A 574 -18.75 100.15 -16.49
C VAL A 574 -19.00 99.10 -15.40
N ASN A 575 -17.94 98.48 -14.86
CA ASN A 575 -18.09 97.50 -13.79
C ASN A 575 -18.66 98.13 -12.51
N ARG A 576 -18.19 99.32 -12.12
CA ARG A 576 -18.69 100.05 -10.96
C ARG A 576 -20.18 100.37 -11.09
N THR A 577 -20.61 100.79 -12.28
CA THR A 577 -21.99 101.12 -12.58
C THR A 577 -22.88 99.87 -12.55
N LEU A 578 -22.42 98.76 -13.14
CA LEU A 578 -23.11 97.46 -13.07
C LEU A 578 -23.23 96.95 -11.62
N GLU A 579 -22.20 97.12 -10.78
CA GLU A 579 -22.28 96.76 -9.36
C GLU A 579 -23.24 97.63 -8.57
N LEU A 580 -23.28 98.94 -8.84
CA LEU A 580 -24.25 99.85 -8.24
C LEU A 580 -25.68 99.46 -8.62
N LEU A 581 -25.92 99.15 -9.90
CA LEU A 581 -27.22 98.66 -10.38
C LEU A 581 -27.61 97.34 -9.71
N ALA A 582 -26.69 96.39 -9.61
CA ALA A 582 -26.93 95.13 -8.91
C ALA A 582 -27.27 95.35 -7.43
N ASN A 583 -26.62 96.29 -6.76
CA ASN A 583 -26.91 96.63 -5.36
C ASN A 583 -28.26 97.34 -5.18
N MET A 584 -28.69 98.18 -6.13
CA MET A 584 -30.02 98.78 -6.13
C MET A 584 -31.11 97.73 -6.26
N LEU A 585 -30.97 96.79 -7.20
CA LEU A 585 -31.89 95.66 -7.35
C LEU A 585 -31.92 94.79 -6.09
N ARG A 586 -30.77 94.46 -5.49
CA ARG A 586 -30.74 93.70 -4.23
C ARG A 586 -31.46 94.42 -3.10
N LYS A 587 -31.28 95.73 -2.95
CA LYS A 587 -31.99 96.53 -1.92
C LYS A 587 -33.50 96.58 -2.16
N ARG A 588 -33.94 96.58 -3.42
CA ARG A 588 -35.38 96.53 -3.77
C ARG A 588 -35.99 95.15 -3.59
N MET A 589 -35.23 94.07 -3.83
CA MET A 589 -35.72 92.70 -3.60
C MET A 589 -35.77 92.28 -2.12
N ILE A 590 -35.09 93.01 -1.22
CA ILE A 590 -35.13 92.78 0.24
C ILE A 590 -36.29 93.56 0.90
N ARG A 591 -36.88 94.54 0.20
CA ARG A 591 -38.11 95.23 0.60
C ARG A 591 -39.31 94.55 -0.03
#